data_AF-A0A950ZV18-F1
#
_entry.id   AF-A0A950ZV18-F1
#
_cell.length_a   1.000
_cell.length_b   1.000
_cell.length_c   1.000
_cell.angle_alpha   90.00
_cell.angle_beta   90.00
_cell.angle_gamma   90.00
#
_symmetry.space_group_name_H-M   'P 1'
#
loop_
_entity.id
_entity.type
_entity.pdbx_description
1 polymer ?
#
loop_
_entity_poly.entity_id
_entity_poly.type
_entity_poly.pdbx_seq_one_letter_code
_entity_poly.pdbx_strand_id
1 'polypeptide(L)'
;MALSSEPDALDPAKTIQLIADSVNNQIYERLVYIGKDRQPHPWLAQKWEISPDGKQITFTLRPGVKFHDGTNLDAAAVKFDFDRILDPAT
;
A
#
# COMPACT_ATOMS: atom_id res chain seq x y z
N MET A 1 0.26 -3.17 -21.47
CA MET A 1 1.54 -2.57 -21.03
C MET A 1 2.66 -3.38 -21.65
N ALA A 2 3.67 -2.75 -22.24
CA ALA A 2 4.90 -3.42 -22.67
C ALA A 2 6.01 -3.06 -21.67
N LEU A 3 6.73 -4.06 -21.14
CA LEU A 3 7.82 -3.85 -20.20
C LEU A 3 9.16 -3.82 -20.96
N SER A 4 10.07 -2.95 -20.52
CA SER A 4 11.41 -2.82 -21.13
C SER A 4 12.40 -3.89 -20.65
N SER A 5 12.10 -4.57 -19.54
CA SER A 5 12.85 -5.70 -19.01
C SER A 5 11.99 -6.53 -18.06
N GLU A 6 12.51 -7.66 -17.61
CA GLU A 6 11.92 -8.46 -16.53
C GLU A 6 12.08 -7.75 -15.17
N PRO A 7 11.06 -7.76 -14.30
CA PRO A 7 11.18 -7.27 -12.93
C PRO A 7 12.02 -8.22 -12.06
N ASP A 8 12.78 -7.66 -11.11
CA ASP A 8 13.63 -8.43 -10.20
C ASP A 8 12.86 -9.12 -9.07
N ALA A 9 11.76 -8.52 -8.61
CA ALA A 9 10.86 -9.11 -7.62
C ALA A 9 9.42 -8.61 -7.82
N LEU A 10 8.46 -9.41 -7.35
CA LEU A 10 7.03 -9.04 -7.31
C LEU A 10 6.54 -8.71 -5.88
N ASP A 11 7.43 -8.75 -4.88
CA ASP A 11 7.15 -8.20 -3.56
C ASP A 11 7.56 -6.72 -3.54
N PRO A 12 6.63 -5.77 -3.33
CA PRO A 12 6.94 -4.34 -3.27
C PRO A 12 8.00 -3.99 -2.22
N ALA A 13 8.14 -4.78 -1.15
CA ALA A 13 9.16 -4.55 -0.10
C ALA A 13 10.56 -5.06 -0.49
N LYS A 14 10.72 -5.69 -1.66
CA LYS A 14 11.98 -6.33 -2.11
C LYS A 14 12.54 -5.76 -3.41
N THR A 15 11.92 -4.72 -3.96
CA THR A 15 12.37 -4.06 -5.20
C THR A 15 12.49 -2.56 -5.03
N ILE A 16 13.37 -1.95 -5.82
CA ILE A 16 13.46 -0.49 -6.02
C ILE A 16 13.27 -0.11 -7.49
N GLN A 17 12.94 -1.08 -8.35
CA GLN A 17 12.86 -0.89 -9.79
C GLN A 17 11.49 -0.35 -10.21
N LEU A 18 11.49 0.73 -10.98
CA LEU A 18 10.25 1.32 -11.53
C LEU A 18 9.47 0.36 -12.46
N ILE A 19 10.17 -0.60 -13.07
CA ILE A 19 9.56 -1.63 -13.93
C ILE A 19 8.78 -2.63 -13.08
N ALA A 20 9.34 -3.06 -11.93
CA ALA A 20 8.62 -3.89 -10.96
C ALA A 20 7.42 -3.13 -10.37
N ASP A 21 7.56 -1.84 -10.06
CA ASP A 21 6.43 -1.02 -9.62
C ASP A 21 5.29 -0.96 -10.65
N SER A 22 5.62 -0.94 -11.94
CA SER A 22 4.59 -0.94 -13.00
C SER A 22 3.71 -2.19 -12.95
N VAL A 23 4.30 -3.34 -12.60
CA VAL A 23 3.60 -4.61 -12.38
C VAL A 23 2.89 -4.60 -11.02
N ASN A 24 3.58 -4.22 -9.95
CA ASN A 24 3.04 -4.19 -8.59
C ASN A 24 1.81 -3.29 -8.47
N ASN A 25 1.78 -2.16 -9.17
CA ASN A 25 0.61 -1.26 -9.22
C ASN A 25 -0.64 -1.90 -9.85
N GLN A 26 -0.53 -3.06 -10.52
CA GLN A 26 -1.67 -3.82 -11.05
C GLN A 26 -2.18 -4.87 -10.05
N ILE A 27 -1.39 -5.21 -9.03
CA ILE A 27 -1.64 -6.33 -8.11
C ILE A 27 -1.92 -5.82 -6.69
N TYR A 28 -1.28 -4.73 -6.28
CA TYR A 28 -1.35 -4.17 -4.94
C TYR A 28 -1.99 -2.79 -4.93
N GLU A 29 -2.71 -2.51 -3.85
CA GLU A 29 -3.34 -1.22 -3.61
C GLU A 29 -2.77 -0.56 -2.34
N ARG A 30 -2.73 0.79 -2.33
CA ARG A 30 -2.16 1.58 -1.23
C ARG A 30 -3.23 2.08 -0.28
N LEU A 31 -2.87 2.47 0.95
CA LEU A 31 -3.80 3.18 1.84
C LEU A 31 -4.25 4.53 1.25
N VAL A 32 -3.31 5.27 0.66
CA VAL A 32 -3.53 6.56 0.01
C VAL A 32 -2.84 6.59 -1.35
N TYR A 33 -3.35 7.40 -2.28
CA TYR A 33 -2.67 7.66 -3.55
C TYR A 33 -2.26 9.13 -3.65
N ILE A 34 -1.15 9.42 -4.32
CA ILE A 34 -0.75 10.79 -4.61
C ILE A 34 -1.39 11.22 -5.92
N GLY A 35 -2.23 12.26 -5.86
CA GLY A 35 -2.96 12.78 -7.01
C GLY A 35 -2.07 13.61 -7.95
N LYS A 36 -2.66 14.05 -9.06
CA LYS A 36 -1.99 14.95 -10.02
C LYS A 36 -1.63 16.30 -9.42
N ASP A 37 -2.33 16.70 -8.36
CA ASP A 37 -2.08 17.88 -7.54
C ASP A 37 -0.92 17.70 -6.54
N ARG A 38 -0.29 16.52 -6.52
CA ARG A 38 0.75 16.12 -5.57
C ARG A 38 0.28 16.10 -4.11
N GLN A 39 -1.03 15.97 -3.89
CA GLN A 39 -1.61 15.81 -2.56
C GLN A 39 -2.00 14.35 -2.32
N PRO A 40 -2.04 13.90 -1.05
CA PRO A 40 -2.59 12.59 -0.71
C PRO A 40 -4.12 12.58 -0.84
N HIS A 41 -4.64 11.53 -1.46
CA HIS A 41 -6.07 11.29 -1.65
C HIS A 41 -6.49 9.90 -1.17
N PRO A 42 -7.78 9.71 -0.79
CA PRO A 42 -8.30 8.43 -0.35
C PRO A 42 -8.10 7.30 -1.38
N TRP A 43 -7.54 6.18 -0.93
CA TRP A 43 -7.51 4.92 -1.67
C TRP A 43 -8.12 3.82 -0.79
N LEU A 44 -7.40 2.80 -0.32
CA LEU A 44 -7.95 1.81 0.61
C LEU A 44 -8.39 2.42 1.95
N ALA A 45 -7.74 3.50 2.39
CA ALA A 45 -8.25 4.34 3.46
C ALA A 45 -9.18 5.42 2.88
N GLN A 46 -10.42 5.48 3.38
CA GLN A 46 -11.42 6.46 2.93
C GLN A 46 -11.21 7.85 3.55
N LYS A 47 -10.58 7.91 4.73
CA LYS A 47 -10.16 9.14 5.40
C LYS A 47 -9.04 8.84 6.41
N TRP A 48 -8.36 9.89 6.86
CA TRP A 48 -7.40 9.82 7.95
C TRP A 48 -7.39 11.11 8.77
N GLU A 49 -6.95 10.99 10.00
CA GLU A 49 -6.83 12.07 10.96
C GLU A 49 -5.39 12.07 11.51
N ILE A 50 -4.78 13.26 11.64
CA ILE A 50 -3.42 13.42 12.16
C ILE A 50 -3.54 14.07 13.54
N SER A 51 -2.84 13.52 14.55
CA SER A 51 -2.83 14.06 15.90
C SER A 51 -2.24 15.48 15.94
N PRO A 52 -2.59 16.32 16.93
CA PRO A 52 -2.06 17.68 17.03
C PRO A 52 -0.54 17.77 17.10
N ASP A 53 0.13 16.74 17.63
CA ASP A 53 1.59 16.66 17.71
C ASP A 53 2.25 16.05 16.45
N GLY A 54 1.45 15.62 15.47
CA GLY A 54 1.91 15.03 14.21
C GLY A 54 2.50 13.62 14.35
N LYS A 55 2.35 12.95 15.49
CA LYS A 55 2.98 11.65 15.76
C LYS A 55 2.07 10.45 15.58
N GLN A 56 0.77 10.67 15.41
CA GLN A 56 -0.20 9.61 15.17
C GLN A 56 -1.05 9.95 13.95
N ILE A 57 -1.23 8.95 13.09
CA ILE A 57 -2.15 9.00 11.96
C ILE A 57 -3.15 7.87 12.11
N THR A 58 -4.44 8.21 12.15
CA THR A 58 -5.53 7.24 12.28
C THR A 58 -6.23 7.11 10.94
N PHE A 59 -6.11 5.95 10.29
CA PHE A 59 -6.79 5.65 9.03
C PHE A 59 -8.14 4.97 9.26
N THR A 60 -9.17 5.39 8.53
CA THR A 60 -10.43 4.65 8.41
C THR A 60 -10.41 3.87 7.09
N LEU A 61 -10.46 2.54 7.16
CA LEU A 61 -10.45 1.68 5.96
C LEU A 61 -11.81 1.67 5.26
N ARG A 62 -11.80 1.45 3.94
CA ARG A 62 -13.03 1.19 3.18
C ARG A 62 -13.66 -0.14 3.63
N PRO A 63 -14.97 -0.17 3.87
CA PRO A 63 -15.64 -1.41 4.24
C PRO A 63 -15.76 -2.35 3.02
N GLY A 64 -15.77 -3.67 3.29
CA GLY A 64 -16.09 -4.68 2.29
C GLY A 64 -14.99 -4.98 1.27
N VAL A 65 -13.81 -4.38 1.41
CA VAL A 65 -12.65 -4.70 0.57
C VAL A 65 -12.14 -6.11 0.92
N LYS A 66 -11.81 -6.88 -0.12
CA LYS A 66 -11.28 -8.24 0.00
C LYS A 66 -9.99 -8.37 -0.79
N PHE A 67 -9.09 -9.21 -0.28
CA PHE A 67 -7.95 -9.68 -1.05
C PHE A 67 -8.39 -10.68 -2.13
N HIS A 68 -7.49 -10.98 -3.06
CA HIS A 68 -7.77 -11.91 -4.17
C HIS A 68 -8.11 -13.33 -3.71
N ASP A 69 -7.73 -13.73 -2.50
CA ASP A 69 -8.07 -15.02 -1.89
C ASP A 69 -9.44 -15.02 -1.16
N GLY A 70 -10.14 -13.87 -1.13
CA GLY A 70 -11.45 -13.69 -0.52
C GLY A 70 -11.42 -13.27 0.96
N THR A 71 -10.26 -13.25 1.61
CA THR A 71 -10.10 -12.71 2.97
C THR A 71 -10.38 -11.21 3.00
N ASN A 72 -10.80 -10.69 4.15
CA ASN A 72 -11.14 -9.27 4.28
C ASN A 72 -9.89 -8.43 4.50
N LEU A 73 -9.89 -7.21 3.95
CA LEU A 73 -8.99 -6.16 4.39
C LEU A 73 -9.50 -5.58 5.72
N ASP A 74 -8.70 -5.71 6.77
CA ASP A 74 -8.94 -5.11 8.08
C ASP A 74 -7.67 -4.46 8.65
N ALA A 75 -7.81 -3.86 9.84
CA ALA A 75 -6.69 -3.18 10.50
C ALA A 75 -5.56 -4.14 10.91
N ALA A 76 -5.86 -5.43 11.13
CA ALA A 76 -4.83 -6.42 11.48
C ALA A 76 -3.99 -6.79 10.26
N ALA A 77 -4.61 -6.93 9.08
CA ALA A 77 -3.90 -7.13 7.81
C ALA A 77 -2.98 -5.94 7.48
N VAL A 78 -3.47 -4.71 7.69
CA VAL A 78 -2.65 -3.50 7.50
C VAL A 78 -1.47 -3.48 8.49
N LYS A 79 -1.72 -3.79 9.77
CA LYS A 79 -0.66 -3.87 10.77
C LYS A 79 0.41 -4.90 10.39
N PHE A 80 -0.01 -6.08 9.94
CA PHE A 80 0.90 -7.14 9.50
C PHE A 80 1.84 -6.66 8.39
N ASP A 81 1.33 -5.92 7.39
CA ASP A 81 2.19 -5.42 6.31
C ASP A 81 3.22 -4.39 6.82
N PHE A 82 2.82 -3.48 7.72
CA PHE A 82 3.78 -2.57 8.36
C PHE A 82 4.81 -3.29 9.23
N ASP A 83 4.38 -4.26 10.03
CA ASP A 83 5.29 -5.06 10.86
C ASP A 83 6.32 -5.78 9.98
N ARG A 84 5.86 -6.37 8.86
CA ARG A 84 6.71 -7.08 7.89
C ARG A 84 7.71 -6.13 7.22
N ILE A 85 7.28 -4.95 6.79
CA ILE A 85 8.19 -3.98 6.14
C ILE A 85 9.29 -3.50 7.11
N LEU A 86 8.99 -3.43 8.41
CA LEU A 86 9.93 -2.97 9.44
C LEU A 86 10.82 -4.09 10.00
N ASP A 87 10.52 -5.35 9.73
CA ASP A 87 11.30 -6.48 10.21
C ASP A 87 12.61 -6.61 9.40
N PRO A 88 13.79 -6.48 10.04
CA PRO A 88 15.08 -6.60 9.36
C PRO A 88 15.38 -8.02 8.85
N ALA A 89 14.66 -9.04 9.33
CA ALA A 89 14.85 -10.44 8.91
C ALA A 89 14.12 -10.77 7.60
N THR A 90 13.15 -9.94 7.20
CA THR A 90 12.47 -10.06 5.90
C THR A 90 13.16 -9.19 4.90
#